data_AF-A0AAV0CYR8-F1
#
_entry.id   AF-A0AAV0CYR8-F1
#
_cell.length_a   1.000
_cell.length_b   1.000
_cell.length_c   1.000
_cell.angle_alpha   90.00
_cell.angle_beta   90.00
_cell.angle_gamma   90.00
#
_symmetry.space_group_name_H-M   'P 1'
#
loop_
_entity.id
_entity.type
_entity.pdbx_description
1 polymer ?
#
loop_
_entity_poly.entity_id
_entity_poly.type
_entity_poly.pdbx_seq_one_letter_code
_entity_poly.pdbx_strand_id
1 'polypeptide(L)'
;MLALTMSRYYIDFIEEAKNLEIMFKNFKNNRMIRIPQVFWDFTTSNVLTMQFCKGHKVDDLDFLRQMGINPSKVAKALAEAVSEMIFLHGFLHGDLHPGNILVFPEGWNGFSLVLLDFGICKKLDEAFRMNFCQLWEALIFKDSNKIHQLGDYFGVGRYSRYFPVIFTGRTIESKSPLSRGMSDEEKKNLNKELKSLRIEDISSFMESLPNEFLTVLRTDGLLRSLMNKLGASQQMRLLAYAKFALQGISLKCDSGSESAIEEVYLRFKNGIRYIQLRLLFAMLNLISWIDNIQHASAEYFKCILSSVSSAVRYALPSTH
;
A
#
# COMPACT_ATOMS: atom_id res chain seq x y z
N MET A 1 -1.04 -35.65 -15.96
CA MET A 1 -2.33 -35.06 -15.57
C MET A 1 -2.43 -35.13 -14.05
N LEU A 2 -1.75 -34.20 -13.36
CA LEU A 2 -1.75 -34.09 -11.89
C LEU A 2 -2.98 -33.27 -11.50
N ALA A 3 -4.06 -33.95 -11.16
CA ALA A 3 -5.14 -33.37 -10.37
C ALA A 3 -4.55 -33.08 -8.99
N LEU A 4 -4.06 -31.84 -8.79
CA LEU A 4 -3.79 -31.31 -7.47
C LEU A 4 -5.11 -31.32 -6.72
N THR A 5 -5.25 -32.29 -5.82
CA THR A 5 -6.23 -32.35 -4.75
C THR A 5 -6.17 -31.05 -3.96
N MET A 6 -6.93 -30.03 -4.39
CA MET A 6 -7.47 -29.05 -3.46
C MET A 6 -8.46 -29.79 -2.58
N SER A 7 -7.93 -30.44 -1.54
CA SER A 7 -8.72 -30.90 -0.42
C SER A 7 -9.52 -29.70 0.07
N ARG A 8 -10.85 -29.84 0.07
CA ARG A 8 -11.76 -28.96 0.77
C ARG A 8 -11.27 -28.84 2.22
N TYR A 9 -10.52 -27.79 2.54
CA TYR A 9 -10.38 -27.34 3.92
C TYR A 9 -11.79 -27.00 4.37
N TYR A 10 -12.28 -27.73 5.35
CA TYR A 10 -13.48 -27.36 6.06
C TYR A 10 -13.21 -25.97 6.66
N ILE A 11 -13.86 -24.93 6.14
CA ILE A 11 -13.76 -23.58 6.72
C ILE A 11 -14.43 -23.67 8.08
N ASP A 12 -13.67 -23.48 9.16
CA ASP A 12 -14.23 -23.36 10.51
C ASP A 12 -14.61 -21.90 10.75
N PHE A 13 -15.91 -21.61 10.66
CA PHE A 13 -16.43 -20.26 10.88
C PHE A 13 -16.24 -19.74 12.31
N ILE A 14 -15.91 -20.62 13.27
CA ILE A 14 -15.51 -20.20 14.62
C ILE A 14 -14.16 -19.49 14.57
N GLU A 15 -13.21 -19.99 13.78
CA GLU A 15 -11.90 -19.35 13.63
C GLU A 15 -12.00 -18.03 12.88
N GLU A 16 -12.84 -17.97 11.84
CA GLU A 16 -13.13 -16.71 11.15
C GLU A 16 -13.79 -15.67 12.08
N ALA A 17 -14.76 -16.10 12.90
CA ALA A 17 -15.39 -15.24 13.91
C ALA A 17 -14.37 -14.68 14.92
N LYS A 18 -13.43 -15.52 15.40
CA LYS A 18 -12.34 -15.08 16.29
C LYS A 18 -11.43 -14.06 15.62
N ASN A 19 -11.05 -14.29 14.36
CA ASN A 19 -10.23 -13.36 13.59
C ASN A 19 -10.92 -12.00 13.43
N LEU A 20 -12.22 -12.02 13.15
CA LEU A 20 -13.05 -10.84 13.03
C LEU A 20 -13.09 -10.07 14.37
N GLU A 21 -13.22 -10.74 15.52
CA GLU A 21 -13.16 -10.07 16.84
C GLU A 21 -11.81 -9.41 17.12
N ILE A 22 -10.70 -10.07 16.75
CA ILE A 22 -9.36 -9.49 16.88
C ILE A 22 -9.28 -8.21 16.02
N MET A 23 -9.76 -8.27 14.79
CA MET A 23 -9.78 -7.10 13.89
C MET A 23 -10.69 -5.98 14.38
N PHE A 24 -11.86 -6.32 14.93
CA PHE A 24 -12.76 -5.37 15.55
C PHE A 24 -12.07 -4.61 16.70
N LYS A 25 -11.37 -5.34 17.58
CA LYS A 25 -10.62 -4.75 18.70
C LYS A 25 -9.46 -3.88 18.21
N ASN A 26 -8.74 -4.32 17.19
CA ASN A 26 -7.62 -3.59 16.60
C ASN A 26 -8.07 -2.25 16.01
N PHE A 27 -9.16 -2.24 15.24
CA PHE A 27 -9.67 -1.03 14.57
C PHE A 27 -10.65 -0.19 15.41
N LYS A 28 -10.87 -0.50 16.69
CA LYS A 28 -11.86 0.19 17.55
C LYS A 28 -11.73 1.73 17.58
N ASN A 29 -10.51 2.24 17.43
CA ASN A 29 -10.21 3.68 17.46
C ASN A 29 -10.16 4.33 16.06
N ASN A 30 -10.32 3.53 14.99
CA ASN A 30 -10.26 4.00 13.61
C ASN A 30 -11.69 4.13 13.04
N ARG A 31 -12.16 5.37 12.85
CA ARG A 31 -13.51 5.64 12.31
C ARG A 31 -13.64 5.42 10.80
N MET A 32 -12.53 5.29 10.09
CA MET A 32 -12.53 5.03 8.65
C MET A 32 -12.81 3.54 8.36
N ILE A 33 -12.47 2.64 9.27
CA ILE A 33 -12.60 1.19 9.09
C ILE A 33 -13.69 0.65 10.00
N ARG A 34 -14.61 -0.12 9.41
CA ARG A 34 -15.71 -0.78 10.10
C ARG A 34 -15.52 -2.28 9.96
N ILE A 35 -15.56 -2.96 11.10
CA ILE A 35 -15.58 -4.42 11.17
C ILE A 35 -16.97 -4.82 11.69
N PRO A 36 -17.70 -5.73 11.04
CA PRO A 36 -18.99 -6.19 11.54
C PRO A 36 -18.84 -6.86 12.91
N GLN A 37 -19.86 -6.83 13.75
CA GLN A 37 -19.87 -7.56 15.03
C GLN A 37 -20.34 -9.00 14.84
N VAL A 38 -19.71 -9.97 15.48
CA VAL A 38 -20.16 -11.37 15.51
C VAL A 38 -21.35 -11.53 16.45
N PHE A 39 -22.35 -12.31 16.04
CA PHE A 39 -23.40 -12.82 16.92
C PHE A 39 -23.12 -14.28 17.26
N TRP A 40 -22.45 -14.51 18.40
CA TRP A 40 -21.96 -15.83 18.82
C TRP A 40 -23.07 -16.87 19.03
N ASP A 41 -24.23 -16.44 19.55
CA ASP A 41 -25.38 -17.33 19.79
C ASP A 41 -25.92 -17.97 18.49
N PHE A 42 -25.61 -17.39 17.34
CA PHE A 42 -26.01 -17.86 16.01
C PHE A 42 -24.82 -18.30 15.15
N THR A 43 -23.62 -18.40 15.73
CA THR A 43 -22.40 -18.78 15.02
C THR A 43 -22.00 -20.20 15.41
N THR A 44 -21.72 -21.03 14.42
CA THR A 44 -21.26 -22.41 14.56
C THR A 44 -20.05 -22.63 13.64
N SER A 45 -19.45 -23.82 13.65
CA SER A 45 -18.38 -24.16 12.71
C SER A 45 -18.81 -24.13 11.24
N ASN A 46 -20.13 -24.15 10.95
CA ASN A 46 -20.70 -24.21 9.61
C ASN A 46 -21.46 -22.95 9.18
N VAL A 47 -21.70 -22.02 10.12
CA VAL A 47 -22.49 -20.82 9.88
C VAL A 47 -21.86 -19.67 10.67
N LEU A 48 -21.41 -18.63 9.98
CA LEU A 48 -21.01 -17.36 10.59
C LEU A 48 -22.17 -16.37 10.56
N THR A 49 -22.61 -15.88 11.72
CA THR A 49 -23.63 -14.84 11.81
C THR A 49 -23.00 -13.55 12.35
N MET A 50 -23.11 -12.46 11.58
CA MET A 50 -22.52 -11.17 11.92
C MET A 50 -23.42 -9.99 11.53
N GLN A 51 -23.07 -8.79 11.99
CA GLN A 51 -23.77 -7.55 11.69
C GLN A 51 -23.89 -7.34 10.18
N PHE A 52 -25.13 -7.18 9.71
CA PHE A 52 -25.38 -6.78 8.33
C PHE A 52 -24.82 -5.38 8.08
N CYS A 53 -23.92 -5.29 7.10
CA CYS A 53 -23.27 -4.04 6.72
C CYS A 53 -23.75 -3.60 5.34
N LYS A 54 -24.24 -2.36 5.25
CA LYS A 54 -24.61 -1.71 3.99
C LYS A 54 -23.36 -1.18 3.29
N GLY A 55 -23.38 -1.17 1.97
CA GLY A 55 -22.34 -0.55 1.16
C GLY A 55 -22.27 -1.16 -0.24
N HIS A 56 -21.40 -0.61 -1.06
CA HIS A 56 -21.10 -1.10 -2.41
C HIS A 56 -19.66 -1.60 -2.48
N LYS A 57 -19.36 -2.48 -3.44
CA LYS A 57 -17.99 -2.97 -3.63
C LYS A 57 -17.01 -1.82 -3.80
N VAL A 58 -15.82 -1.97 -3.23
CA VAL A 58 -14.82 -0.89 -3.20
C VAL A 58 -14.37 -0.43 -4.59
N ASP A 59 -14.46 -1.30 -5.60
CA ASP A 59 -14.10 -1.02 -6.99
C ASP A 59 -15.27 -0.62 -7.90
N ASP A 60 -16.46 -0.35 -7.34
CA ASP A 60 -17.61 0.20 -8.06
C ASP A 60 -17.45 1.71 -8.30
N LEU A 61 -16.71 2.05 -9.35
CA LEU A 61 -16.41 3.45 -9.69
C LEU A 61 -17.65 4.29 -10.03
N ASP A 62 -18.70 3.66 -10.56
CA ASP A 62 -19.94 4.35 -10.91
C ASP A 62 -20.70 4.74 -9.64
N PHE A 63 -20.82 3.83 -8.67
CA PHE A 63 -21.36 4.16 -7.36
C PHE A 63 -20.57 5.26 -6.66
N LEU A 64 -19.24 5.17 -6.65
CA LEU A 64 -18.39 6.20 -6.04
C LEU A 64 -18.64 7.57 -6.67
N ARG A 65 -18.77 7.64 -8.00
CA ARG A 65 -19.09 8.87 -8.72
C ARG A 65 -20.47 9.41 -8.35
N GLN A 66 -21.49 8.54 -8.32
CA GLN A 66 -22.86 8.92 -7.97
C GLN A 66 -22.96 9.49 -6.55
N MET A 67 -22.20 8.93 -5.61
CA MET A 67 -22.15 9.38 -4.22
C MET A 67 -21.17 10.54 -3.99
N GLY A 68 -20.48 11.03 -5.02
CA GLY A 68 -19.47 12.09 -4.89
C GLY A 68 -18.23 11.67 -4.08
N ILE A 69 -17.98 10.37 -3.93
CA ILE A 69 -16.84 9.82 -3.20
C ILE A 69 -15.64 9.76 -4.14
N ASN A 70 -14.54 10.42 -3.74
CA ASN A 70 -13.31 10.40 -4.53
C ASN A 70 -12.60 9.03 -4.43
N PRO A 71 -12.41 8.29 -5.54
CA PRO A 71 -11.74 6.98 -5.54
C PRO A 71 -10.32 7.00 -4.97
N SER A 72 -9.58 8.09 -5.16
CA SER A 72 -8.24 8.24 -4.56
C SER A 72 -8.28 8.35 -3.04
N LYS A 73 -9.36 8.89 -2.44
CA LYS A 73 -9.54 8.88 -0.97
C LYS A 73 -9.81 7.46 -0.45
N VAL A 74 -10.61 6.67 -1.20
CA VAL A 74 -10.87 5.25 -0.91
C VAL A 74 -9.57 4.45 -0.96
N ALA A 75 -8.77 4.63 -2.01
CA ALA A 75 -7.47 3.99 -2.15
C ALA A 75 -6.50 4.36 -1.03
N LYS A 76 -6.51 5.63 -0.58
CA LYS A 76 -5.72 6.07 0.57
C LYS A 76 -6.14 5.34 1.83
N ALA A 77 -7.45 5.29 2.12
CA ALA A 77 -7.99 4.59 3.28
C ALA A 77 -7.63 3.11 3.28
N LEU A 78 -7.68 2.44 2.11
CA LEU A 78 -7.22 1.06 1.95
C LEU A 78 -5.73 0.90 2.27
N ALA A 79 -4.89 1.75 1.70
CA ALA A 79 -3.45 1.69 1.93
C ALA A 79 -3.10 1.94 3.41
N GLU A 80 -3.77 2.90 4.06
CA GLU A 80 -3.61 3.17 5.49
C GLU A 80 -4.08 1.98 6.34
N ALA A 81 -5.23 1.35 6.02
CA ALA A 81 -5.73 0.17 6.73
C ALA A 81 -4.78 -1.03 6.64
N VAL A 82 -4.29 -1.35 5.44
CA VAL A 82 -3.30 -2.42 5.24
C VAL A 82 -2.01 -2.13 5.99
N SER A 83 -1.55 -0.88 5.95
CA SER A 83 -0.36 -0.47 6.69
C SER A 83 -0.55 -0.63 8.20
N GLU A 84 -1.70 -0.23 8.73
CA GLU A 84 -2.04 -0.34 10.14
C GLU A 84 -2.05 -1.82 10.61
N MET A 85 -2.65 -2.71 9.81
CA MET A 85 -2.63 -4.16 10.04
C MET A 85 -1.21 -4.74 10.12
N ILE A 86 -0.35 -4.35 9.18
CA ILE A 86 1.02 -4.85 9.10
C ILE A 86 1.88 -4.28 10.22
N PHE A 87 2.00 -2.95 10.30
CA PHE A 87 3.05 -2.28 11.07
C PHE A 87 2.67 -2.00 12.53
N LEU A 88 1.38 -1.87 12.84
CA LEU A 88 0.93 -1.58 14.22
C LEU A 88 0.34 -2.83 14.87
N HIS A 89 -0.65 -3.45 14.22
CA HIS A 89 -1.39 -4.56 14.83
C HIS A 89 -0.60 -5.87 14.83
N GLY A 90 0.22 -6.11 13.81
CA GLY A 90 0.84 -7.43 13.64
C GLY A 90 -0.20 -8.53 13.36
N PHE A 91 -1.35 -8.15 12.81
CA PHE A 91 -2.42 -9.06 12.44
C PHE A 91 -2.90 -8.63 11.07
N LEU A 92 -2.73 -9.49 10.07
CA LEU A 92 -2.90 -9.16 8.66
C LEU A 92 -4.04 -9.97 8.07
N HIS A 93 -4.93 -9.29 7.34
CA HIS A 93 -5.90 -9.93 6.48
C HIS A 93 -5.23 -10.31 5.15
N GLY A 94 -5.12 -11.62 4.89
CA GLY A 94 -4.36 -12.19 3.78
C GLY A 94 -5.11 -12.27 2.45
N ASP A 95 -6.36 -11.82 2.38
CA ASP A 95 -7.19 -11.86 1.16
C ASP A 95 -8.15 -10.67 1.05
N LEU A 96 -7.59 -9.49 0.84
CA LEU A 96 -8.33 -8.24 0.62
C LEU A 96 -8.83 -8.12 -0.83
N HIS A 97 -9.58 -9.11 -1.29
CA HIS A 97 -10.23 -9.04 -2.60
C HIS A 97 -11.32 -7.95 -2.60
N PRO A 98 -11.55 -7.22 -3.70
CA PRO A 98 -12.60 -6.19 -3.77
C PRO A 98 -13.99 -6.63 -3.31
N GLY A 99 -14.31 -7.93 -3.41
CA GLY A 99 -15.58 -8.50 -2.94
C GLY A 99 -15.74 -8.47 -1.41
N ASN A 100 -14.64 -8.44 -0.67
CA ASN A 100 -14.59 -8.46 0.78
C ASN A 100 -14.50 -7.05 1.37
N ILE A 101 -14.64 -6.03 0.53
CA ILE A 101 -14.50 -4.63 0.95
C ILE A 101 -15.68 -3.84 0.40
N LEU A 102 -16.44 -3.25 1.32
CA LEU A 102 -17.51 -2.33 0.98
C LEU A 102 -17.14 -0.89 1.29
N VAL A 103 -17.68 0.03 0.51
CA VAL A 103 -17.71 1.46 0.78
C VAL A 103 -19.09 1.81 1.30
N PHE A 104 -19.14 2.32 2.53
CA PHE A 104 -20.34 2.81 3.18
C PHE A 104 -20.36 4.35 3.12
N PRO A 105 -21.30 4.98 2.36
CA PRO A 105 -21.25 6.41 2.06
C PRO A 105 -21.60 7.30 3.26
N GLU A 106 -22.36 6.81 4.23
CA GLU A 106 -22.74 7.58 5.44
C GLU A 106 -21.67 7.48 6.56
N GLY A 107 -20.43 7.15 6.18
CA GLY A 107 -19.32 7.00 7.10
C GLY A 107 -18.68 8.32 7.54
N TRP A 108 -17.64 8.20 8.37
CA TRP A 108 -16.93 9.36 8.91
C TRP A 108 -16.20 10.15 7.82
N ASN A 109 -16.45 11.46 7.72
CA ASN A 109 -15.92 12.32 6.64
C ASN A 109 -16.35 11.89 5.21
N GLY A 110 -17.57 11.35 5.07
CA GLY A 110 -18.22 11.12 3.78
C GLY A 110 -18.08 9.71 3.21
N PHE A 111 -17.31 8.82 3.85
CA PHE A 111 -17.41 7.37 3.66
C PHE A 111 -16.64 6.63 4.77
N SER A 112 -16.92 5.33 4.93
CA SER A 112 -16.09 4.39 5.68
C SER A 112 -15.91 3.11 4.86
N LEU A 113 -14.81 2.40 5.07
CA LEU A 113 -14.60 1.06 4.51
C LEU A 113 -15.13 0.02 5.48
N VAL A 114 -15.87 -0.96 4.96
CA VAL A 114 -16.25 -2.15 5.72
C VAL A 114 -15.39 -3.30 5.22
N LEU A 115 -14.61 -3.91 6.10
CA LEU A 115 -13.87 -5.13 5.78
C LEU A 115 -14.70 -6.33 6.21
N LEU A 116 -14.91 -7.24 5.26
CA LEU A 116 -15.63 -8.49 5.40
C LEU A 116 -14.65 -9.65 5.22
N ASP A 117 -15.11 -10.87 5.50
CA ASP A 117 -14.38 -12.14 5.30
C ASP A 117 -12.99 -12.17 5.95
N PHE A 118 -12.92 -12.81 7.12
CA PHE A 118 -11.67 -12.97 7.86
C PHE A 118 -11.17 -14.42 7.83
N GLY A 119 -11.54 -15.16 6.78
CA GLY A 119 -11.19 -16.57 6.61
C GLY A 119 -9.69 -16.78 6.41
N ILE A 120 -8.98 -15.77 5.87
CA ILE A 120 -7.53 -15.78 5.73
C ILE A 120 -6.95 -14.60 6.51
N CYS A 121 -6.53 -14.88 7.75
CA CYS A 121 -5.76 -13.95 8.58
C CYS A 121 -4.46 -14.59 9.05
N LYS A 122 -3.44 -13.76 9.26
CA LYS A 122 -2.14 -14.18 9.77
C LYS A 122 -1.70 -13.24 10.88
N LYS A 123 -1.41 -13.81 12.05
CA LYS A 123 -0.65 -13.12 13.08
C LYS A 123 0.82 -13.09 12.68
N LEU A 124 1.38 -11.89 12.65
CA LEU A 124 2.80 -11.66 12.44
C LEU A 124 3.50 -11.76 13.80
N ASP A 125 4.62 -12.48 13.84
CA ASP A 125 5.47 -12.47 15.02
C ASP A 125 5.96 -11.04 15.32
N GLU A 126 6.10 -10.70 16.59
CA GLU A 126 6.46 -9.34 17.01
C GLU A 126 7.89 -8.96 16.54
N ALA A 127 8.82 -9.92 16.58
CA ALA A 127 10.18 -9.69 16.07
C ALA A 127 10.15 -9.51 14.55
N PHE A 128 9.37 -10.34 13.85
CA PHE A 128 9.14 -10.16 12.41
C PHE A 128 8.59 -8.77 12.10
N ARG A 129 7.48 -8.38 12.75
CA ARG A 129 6.82 -7.09 12.53
C ARG A 129 7.77 -5.93 12.72
N MET A 130 8.54 -5.95 13.81
CA MET A 130 9.49 -4.88 14.11
C MET A 130 10.62 -4.80 13.09
N ASN A 131 11.21 -5.93 12.72
CA ASN A 131 12.24 -5.97 11.68
C ASN A 131 11.67 -5.57 10.31
N PHE A 132 10.39 -5.83 10.05
CA PHE A 132 9.71 -5.35 8.85
C PHE A 132 9.49 -3.82 8.87
N CYS A 133 9.14 -3.23 10.02
CA CYS A 133 9.11 -1.77 10.17
C CYS A 133 10.50 -1.15 9.90
N GLN A 134 11.55 -1.76 10.45
CA GLN A 134 12.94 -1.32 10.25
C GLN A 134 13.40 -1.49 8.80
N LEU A 135 12.93 -2.54 8.11
CA LEU A 135 13.18 -2.73 6.68
C LEU A 135 12.57 -1.58 5.88
N TRP A 136 11.30 -1.23 6.16
CA TRP A 136 10.65 -0.11 5.50
C TRP A 136 11.35 1.22 5.78
N GLU A 137 11.77 1.47 7.02
CA GLU A 137 12.62 2.62 7.34
C GLU A 137 13.90 2.62 6.47
N ALA A 138 14.63 1.51 6.41
CA ALA A 138 15.84 1.40 5.62
C ALA A 138 15.60 1.61 4.12
N LEU A 139 14.50 1.09 3.58
CA LEU A 139 14.09 1.29 2.19
C LEU A 139 13.78 2.76 1.87
N ILE A 140 13.16 3.47 2.81
CA ILE A 140 12.80 4.89 2.65
C ILE A 140 14.04 5.78 2.69
N PHE A 141 14.95 5.52 3.63
CA PHE A 141 16.18 6.29 3.81
C PHE A 141 17.35 5.76 2.97
N LYS A 142 17.13 4.71 2.18
CA LYS A 142 18.13 4.05 1.32
C LYS A 142 19.37 3.59 2.09
N ASP A 143 19.14 3.05 3.28
CA ASP A 143 20.20 2.48 4.10
C ASP A 143 20.51 1.06 3.63
N SER A 144 21.42 0.95 2.66
CA SER A 144 21.83 -0.33 2.07
C SER A 144 22.41 -1.29 3.11
N ASN A 145 23.16 -0.79 4.09
CA ASN A 145 23.75 -1.61 5.14
C ASN A 145 22.67 -2.27 5.99
N LYS A 146 21.67 -1.48 6.40
CA LYS A 146 20.53 -1.98 7.17
C LYS A 146 19.64 -2.93 6.36
N ILE A 147 19.46 -2.69 5.06
CA ILE A 147 18.76 -3.62 4.15
C ILE A 147 19.49 -4.97 4.09
N HIS A 148 20.82 -4.97 3.96
CA HIS A 148 21.62 -6.20 3.96
C HIS A 148 21.50 -6.96 5.29
N GLN A 149 21.68 -6.27 6.43
CA GLN A 149 21.55 -6.87 7.76
C GLN A 149 20.17 -7.50 7.99
N LEU A 150 19.10 -6.81 7.60
CA LEU A 150 17.75 -7.34 7.71
C LEU A 150 17.51 -8.50 6.73
N GLY A 151 18.14 -8.47 5.56
CA GLY A 151 18.17 -9.61 4.66
C GLY A 151 18.81 -10.85 5.27
N ASP A 152 19.94 -10.71 5.95
CA ASP A 152 20.58 -11.81 6.68
C ASP A 152 19.65 -12.35 7.76
N TYR A 153 19.01 -11.46 8.55
CA TYR A 153 18.03 -11.83 9.56
C TYR A 153 16.85 -12.63 8.98
N PHE A 154 16.34 -12.23 7.82
CA PHE A 154 15.25 -12.93 7.14
C PHE A 154 15.70 -14.15 6.33
N GLY A 155 16.98 -14.56 6.41
CA GLY A 155 17.49 -15.73 5.67
C GLY A 155 17.69 -15.49 4.17
N VAL A 156 17.60 -14.24 3.72
CA VAL A 156 17.69 -13.83 2.30
C VAL A 156 18.84 -12.86 2.04
N GLY A 157 19.91 -12.90 2.85
CA GLY A 157 21.07 -12.02 2.77
C GLY A 157 21.61 -11.83 1.35
N ARG A 158 21.87 -12.93 0.65
CA ARG A 158 22.34 -12.96 -0.76
C ARG A 158 21.39 -12.27 -1.76
N TYR A 159 20.13 -12.11 -1.39
CA TYR A 159 19.05 -11.59 -2.22
C TYR A 159 18.42 -10.32 -1.67
N SER A 160 18.96 -9.78 -0.58
CA SER A 160 18.48 -8.55 0.08
C SER A 160 18.40 -7.35 -0.87
N ARG A 161 19.25 -7.32 -1.91
CA ARG A 161 19.20 -6.34 -3.01
C ARG A 161 17.86 -6.29 -3.75
N TYR A 162 17.03 -7.34 -3.66
CA TYR A 162 15.71 -7.38 -4.30
C TYR A 162 14.60 -6.75 -3.46
N PHE A 163 14.82 -6.49 -2.17
CA PHE A 163 13.79 -5.85 -1.34
C PHE A 163 13.35 -4.47 -1.87
N PRO A 164 14.25 -3.56 -2.26
CA PRO A 164 13.85 -2.30 -2.90
C PRO A 164 12.99 -2.53 -4.14
N VAL A 165 13.35 -3.50 -4.98
CA VAL A 165 12.65 -3.77 -6.24
C VAL A 165 11.24 -4.29 -5.96
N ILE A 166 11.09 -5.25 -5.07
CA ILE A 166 9.82 -5.90 -4.75
C ILE A 166 8.86 -4.92 -4.07
N PHE A 167 9.32 -4.25 -3.01
CA PHE A 167 8.44 -3.42 -2.18
C PHE A 167 8.22 -2.03 -2.74
N THR A 168 9.25 -1.43 -3.34
CA THR A 168 9.20 -0.04 -3.81
C THR A 168 9.14 0.08 -5.33
N GLY A 169 9.38 -1.01 -6.07
CA GLY A 169 9.50 -0.96 -7.53
C GLY A 169 10.75 -0.22 -8.00
N ARG A 170 11.81 -0.15 -7.17
CA ARG A 170 13.02 0.62 -7.46
C ARG A 170 14.27 -0.17 -7.17
N THR A 171 15.33 0.13 -7.90
CA THR A 171 16.65 -0.45 -7.65
C THR A 171 17.27 0.19 -6.40
N ILE A 172 18.21 -0.51 -5.76
CA ILE A 172 18.94 0.01 -4.59
C ILE A 172 19.77 1.26 -4.93
N GLU A 173 20.17 1.39 -6.20
CA GLU A 173 20.98 2.50 -6.73
C GLU A 173 20.14 3.71 -7.19
N SER A 174 18.80 3.61 -7.18
CA SER A 174 17.92 4.70 -7.60
C SER A 174 18.22 5.95 -6.78
N LYS A 175 18.71 7.01 -7.43
CA LYS A 175 18.98 8.31 -6.78
C LYS A 175 17.70 9.10 -6.57
N SER A 176 16.66 8.87 -7.37
CA SER A 176 15.37 9.55 -7.22
C SER A 176 14.76 9.27 -5.85
N PRO A 177 14.22 10.27 -5.14
CA PRO A 177 13.41 10.05 -3.94
C PRO A 177 12.23 9.10 -4.22
N LEU A 178 11.82 8.27 -3.25
CA LEU A 178 10.62 7.38 -3.36
C LEU A 178 9.37 8.14 -3.82
N SER A 179 9.38 9.46 -3.63
CA SER A 179 8.37 10.45 -3.97
C SER A 179 8.30 10.94 -5.40
N ARG A 180 9.24 10.59 -6.28
CA ARG A 180 9.13 10.87 -7.72
C ARG A 180 8.49 9.69 -8.46
N GLY A 181 7.93 9.87 -9.66
CA GLY A 181 7.80 8.75 -10.60
C GLY A 181 9.21 8.29 -11.02
N MET A 182 9.40 7.02 -11.38
CA MET A 182 10.68 6.60 -11.95
C MET A 182 10.91 7.34 -13.27
N SER A 183 12.13 7.87 -13.49
CA SER A 183 12.51 8.35 -14.81
C SER A 183 12.51 7.20 -15.82
N ASP A 184 12.42 7.49 -17.11
CA ASP A 184 12.47 6.43 -18.12
C ASP A 184 13.82 5.69 -18.12
N GLU A 185 14.89 6.36 -17.69
CA GLU A 185 16.20 5.74 -17.47
C GLU A 185 16.19 4.81 -16.25
N GLU A 186 15.57 5.21 -15.15
CA GLU A 186 15.39 4.33 -13.98
C GLU A 186 14.51 3.13 -14.31
N LYS A 187 13.45 3.30 -15.11
CA LYS A 187 12.62 2.18 -15.59
C LYS A 187 13.43 1.24 -16.49
N LYS A 188 14.29 1.77 -17.37
CA LYS A 188 15.18 0.95 -18.21
C LYS A 188 16.18 0.16 -17.38
N ASN A 189 16.81 0.81 -16.40
CA ASN A 189 17.76 0.15 -15.49
C ASN A 189 17.08 -0.91 -14.64
N LEU A 190 15.90 -0.61 -14.07
CA LEU A 190 15.07 -1.58 -13.38
C LEU A 190 14.70 -2.76 -14.28
N ASN A 191 14.25 -2.50 -15.51
CA ASN A 191 13.91 -3.55 -16.47
C ASN A 191 15.14 -4.39 -16.86
N LYS A 192 16.32 -3.78 -16.98
CA LYS A 192 17.57 -4.49 -17.25
C LYS A 192 17.96 -5.38 -16.06
N GLU A 193 17.83 -4.87 -14.85
CA GLU A 193 18.08 -5.61 -13.61
C GLU A 193 17.10 -6.78 -13.48
N LEU A 194 15.79 -6.53 -13.65
CA LEU A 194 14.75 -7.56 -13.67
C LEU A 194 14.99 -8.64 -14.73
N LYS A 195 15.46 -8.27 -15.93
CA LYS A 195 15.83 -9.22 -16.99
C LYS A 195 17.10 -10.01 -16.69
N SER A 196 18.00 -9.45 -15.87
CA SER A 196 19.19 -10.15 -15.41
C SER A 196 18.90 -11.13 -14.27
N LEU A 197 17.71 -11.04 -13.65
CA LEU A 197 17.26 -12.01 -12.66
C LEU A 197 16.94 -13.33 -13.35
N ARG A 198 17.66 -14.38 -12.95
CA ARG A 198 17.26 -15.73 -13.35
C ARG A 198 16.03 -16.15 -12.55
N ILE A 199 15.16 -16.92 -13.19
CA ILE A 199 13.98 -17.51 -12.54
C ILE A 199 14.41 -18.33 -11.30
N GLU A 200 15.56 -19.00 -11.38
CA GLU A 200 16.21 -19.73 -10.29
C GLU A 200 16.50 -18.85 -9.08
N ASP A 201 16.98 -17.62 -9.30
CA ASP A 201 17.30 -16.66 -8.22
C ASP A 201 16.02 -16.14 -7.55
N ILE A 202 14.94 -15.95 -8.32
CA ILE A 202 13.63 -15.56 -7.79
C ILE A 202 13.00 -16.70 -7.01
N SER A 203 13.01 -17.94 -7.54
CA SER A 203 12.48 -19.11 -6.84
C SER A 203 13.22 -19.32 -5.52
N SER A 204 14.55 -19.31 -5.58
CA SER A 204 15.41 -19.45 -4.40
C SER A 204 15.15 -18.36 -3.37
N PHE A 205 14.94 -17.11 -3.82
CA PHE A 205 14.57 -16.02 -2.93
C PHE A 205 13.21 -16.26 -2.25
N MET A 206 12.19 -16.61 -3.04
CA MET A 206 10.84 -16.85 -2.53
C MET A 206 10.78 -18.05 -1.57
N GLU A 207 11.55 -19.10 -1.85
CA GLU A 207 11.68 -20.30 -0.99
C GLU A 207 12.42 -20.00 0.32
N SER A 208 13.35 -19.04 0.30
CA SER A 208 14.13 -18.65 1.48
C SER A 208 13.38 -17.65 2.38
N LEU A 209 12.28 -17.05 1.90
CA LEU A 209 11.53 -16.06 2.67
C LEU A 209 10.70 -16.72 3.79
N PRO A 210 10.63 -16.08 4.97
CA PRO A 210 9.68 -16.46 6.01
C PRO A 210 8.23 -16.46 5.50
N ASN A 211 7.40 -17.34 6.05
CA ASN A 211 5.98 -17.47 5.65
C ASN A 211 5.19 -16.15 5.84
N GLU A 212 5.56 -15.34 6.81
CA GLU A 212 5.01 -14.03 7.08
C GLU A 212 5.18 -13.09 5.87
N PHE A 213 6.34 -13.15 5.18
CA PHE A 213 6.58 -12.38 3.96
C PHE A 213 5.61 -12.76 2.86
N LEU A 214 5.33 -14.05 2.66
CA LEU A 214 4.44 -14.49 1.58
C LEU A 214 3.03 -13.91 1.76
N THR A 215 2.55 -13.85 3.00
CA THR A 215 1.24 -13.25 3.31
C THR A 215 1.25 -11.74 3.06
N VAL A 216 2.32 -11.06 3.48
CA VAL A 216 2.52 -9.62 3.22
C VAL A 216 2.57 -9.33 1.73
N LEU A 217 3.34 -10.11 0.95
CA LEU A 217 3.49 -9.95 -0.50
C LEU A 217 2.18 -10.19 -1.24
N ARG A 218 1.41 -11.22 -0.86
CA ARG A 218 0.08 -11.47 -1.41
C ARG A 218 -0.84 -10.27 -1.16
N THR A 219 -0.91 -9.83 0.10
CA THR A 219 -1.77 -8.70 0.50
C THR A 219 -1.37 -7.41 -0.21
N ASP A 220 -0.06 -7.15 -0.32
CA ASP A 220 0.48 -5.99 -1.04
C ASP A 220 0.15 -6.04 -2.53
N GLY A 221 0.19 -7.22 -3.15
CA GLY A 221 -0.21 -7.41 -4.56
C GLY A 221 -1.69 -7.10 -4.79
N LEU A 222 -2.57 -7.59 -3.92
CA LEU A 222 -4.01 -7.27 -3.98
C LEU A 222 -4.27 -5.78 -3.77
N LEU A 223 -3.59 -5.16 -2.81
CA LEU A 223 -3.67 -3.72 -2.57
C LEU A 223 -3.23 -2.92 -3.81
N ARG A 224 -2.12 -3.30 -4.46
CA ARG A 224 -1.67 -2.63 -5.70
C ARG A 224 -2.70 -2.73 -6.82
N SER A 225 -3.32 -3.89 -6.98
CA SER A 225 -4.39 -4.11 -7.96
C SER A 225 -5.58 -3.19 -7.70
N LEU A 226 -6.06 -3.14 -6.45
CA LEU A 226 -7.15 -2.25 -6.04
C LEU A 226 -6.82 -0.78 -6.23
N MET A 227 -5.62 -0.36 -5.82
CA MET A 227 -5.17 1.01 -6.02
C MET A 227 -5.14 1.41 -7.48
N ASN A 228 -4.69 0.52 -8.37
CA ASN A 228 -4.68 0.77 -9.81
C ASN A 228 -6.10 0.94 -10.35
N LYS A 229 -7.05 0.07 -9.95
CA LYS A 229 -8.47 0.21 -10.31
C LYS A 229 -9.08 1.54 -9.84
N LEU A 230 -8.67 2.02 -8.68
CA LEU A 230 -9.11 3.30 -8.09
C LEU A 230 -8.36 4.52 -8.64
N GLY A 231 -7.46 4.34 -9.61
CA GLY A 231 -6.66 5.42 -10.22
C GLY A 231 -5.66 6.06 -9.25
N ALA A 232 -5.25 5.36 -8.20
CA ALA A 232 -4.34 5.88 -7.18
C ALA A 232 -2.87 5.56 -7.51
N SER A 233 -1.98 6.50 -7.21
CA SER A 233 -0.56 6.34 -7.48
C SER A 233 0.12 5.39 -6.49
N GLN A 234 1.15 4.67 -6.95
CA GLN A 234 2.00 3.83 -6.10
C GLN A 234 2.60 4.62 -4.91
N GLN A 235 2.87 5.91 -5.10
CA GLN A 235 3.42 6.79 -4.07
C GLN A 235 2.54 6.87 -2.83
N MET A 236 1.21 6.87 -3.01
CA MET A 236 0.26 6.89 -1.90
C MET A 236 0.43 5.67 -0.99
N ARG A 237 0.66 4.49 -1.56
CA ARG A 237 0.95 3.26 -0.81
C ARG A 237 2.26 3.38 -0.03
N LEU A 238 3.32 3.81 -0.72
CA LEU A 238 4.65 3.95 -0.12
C LEU A 238 4.64 4.94 1.05
N LEU A 239 3.87 6.03 0.93
CA LEU A 239 3.67 7.00 2.01
C LEU A 239 2.91 6.42 3.20
N ALA A 240 1.87 5.63 2.96
CA ALA A 240 1.16 4.96 4.02
C ALA A 240 2.10 4.00 4.76
N TYR A 241 2.82 3.16 4.02
CA TYR A 241 3.74 2.19 4.62
C TYR A 241 4.85 2.90 5.40
N ALA A 242 5.42 3.99 4.86
CA ALA A 242 6.40 4.81 5.55
C ALA A 242 5.89 5.40 6.86
N LYS A 243 4.69 5.99 6.84
CA LYS A 243 4.05 6.57 8.01
C LYS A 243 3.91 5.53 9.12
N PHE A 244 3.30 4.39 8.78
CA PHE A 244 2.93 3.37 9.75
C PHE A 244 4.14 2.54 10.21
N ALA A 245 5.16 2.33 9.36
CA ALA A 245 6.41 1.70 9.77
C ALA A 245 7.15 2.55 10.82
N LEU A 246 7.25 3.86 10.60
CA LEU A 246 7.86 4.78 11.58
C LEU A 246 7.06 4.84 12.89
N GLN A 247 5.73 4.82 12.81
CA GLN A 247 4.86 4.73 13.99
C GLN A 247 5.04 3.40 14.73
N GLY A 248 5.13 2.29 14.01
CA GLY A 248 5.34 0.95 14.58
C GLY A 248 6.66 0.85 15.35
N ILE A 249 7.74 1.46 14.84
CA ILE A 249 9.02 1.54 15.55
C ILE A 249 8.87 2.29 16.88
N SER A 250 8.14 3.42 16.87
CA SER A 250 7.93 4.23 18.09
C SER A 250 7.10 3.52 19.17
N LEU A 251 6.12 2.69 18.81
CA LEU A 251 5.25 2.01 19.79
C LEU A 251 5.96 0.95 20.62
N LYS A 252 7.01 0.29 20.09
CA LYS A 252 7.75 -0.71 20.87
C LYS A 252 8.65 -0.08 21.93
N CYS A 253 9.17 1.12 21.68
CA CYS A 253 9.92 1.87 22.68
C CYS A 253 9.08 2.12 23.94
N ASP A 254 7.77 2.40 23.80
CA ASP A 254 6.83 2.57 24.93
C ASP A 254 6.64 1.30 25.81
N SER A 255 7.14 0.13 25.39
CA SER A 255 7.02 -1.15 26.11
C SER A 255 8.33 -1.71 26.66
N GLY A 256 9.46 -1.12 26.26
CA GLY A 256 10.80 -1.44 26.77
C GLY A 256 11.19 -0.44 27.82
N SER A 257 11.90 -0.87 28.86
CA SER A 257 12.39 -0.05 29.97
C SER A 257 13.47 0.96 29.55
N GLU A 258 13.16 1.88 28.64
CA GLU A 258 13.97 3.06 28.33
C GLU A 258 13.43 4.27 29.11
N SER A 259 14.30 5.26 29.38
CA SER A 259 13.87 6.44 30.12
C SER A 259 12.78 7.19 29.33
N ALA A 260 11.75 7.70 30.01
CA ALA A 260 10.64 8.44 29.37
C ALA A 260 11.12 9.60 28.45
N ILE A 261 12.32 10.14 28.70
CA ILE A 261 12.95 11.18 27.89
C ILE A 261 13.36 10.66 26.50
N GLU A 262 13.89 9.43 26.44
CA GLU A 262 14.35 8.80 25.21
C GLU A 262 13.18 8.42 24.29
N GLU A 263 12.07 7.96 24.87
CA GLU A 263 10.81 7.73 24.15
C GLU A 263 10.24 9.02 23.54
N VAL A 264 10.20 10.11 24.30
CA VAL A 264 9.72 11.41 23.83
C VAL A 264 10.62 11.92 22.71
N TYR A 265 11.94 11.77 22.85
CA TYR A 265 12.90 12.13 21.82
C TYR A 265 12.72 11.32 20.54
N LEU A 266 12.55 10.00 20.63
CA LEU A 266 12.34 9.13 19.48
C LEU A 266 11.00 9.41 18.78
N ARG A 267 9.92 9.65 19.53
CA ARG A 267 8.63 10.08 18.98
C ARG A 267 8.74 11.41 18.24
N PHE A 268 9.44 12.38 18.84
CA PHE A 268 9.69 13.67 18.20
C PHE A 268 10.54 13.53 16.93
N LYS A 269 11.64 12.77 17.01
CA LYS A 269 12.53 12.49 15.87
C LYS A 269 11.79 11.79 14.73
N ASN A 270 11.00 10.76 15.01
CA ASN A 270 10.22 10.04 14.00
C ASN A 270 9.08 10.89 13.44
N GLY A 271 8.47 11.73 14.27
CA GLY A 271 7.51 12.76 13.84
C GLY A 271 8.12 13.74 12.85
N ILE A 272 9.30 14.29 13.16
CA ILE A 272 10.06 15.16 12.25
C ILE A 272 10.38 14.42 10.95
N ARG A 273 10.90 13.20 11.01
CA ARG A 273 11.24 12.39 9.81
C ARG A 273 10.01 12.14 8.94
N TYR A 274 8.87 11.84 9.53
CA TYR A 274 7.62 11.69 8.80
C TYR A 274 7.16 13.02 8.16
N ILE A 275 7.24 14.13 8.88
CA ILE A 275 6.92 15.46 8.34
C ILE A 275 7.85 15.82 7.19
N GLN A 276 9.16 15.58 7.33
CA GLN A 276 10.16 15.79 6.27
C GLN A 276 9.84 14.97 5.03
N LEU A 277 9.51 13.68 5.20
CA LEU A 277 9.06 12.84 4.09
C LEU A 277 7.79 13.43 3.45
N ARG A 278 6.77 13.75 4.24
CA ARG A 278 5.52 14.30 3.73
C ARG A 278 5.72 15.63 2.97
N LEU A 279 6.58 16.52 3.48
CA LEU A 279 6.93 17.78 2.84
C LEU A 279 7.70 17.55 1.53
N LEU A 280 8.67 16.63 1.53
CA LEU A 280 9.39 16.24 0.32
C LEU A 280 8.42 15.72 -0.75
N PHE A 281 7.48 14.86 -0.37
CA PHE A 281 6.42 14.38 -1.27
C PHE A 281 5.50 15.51 -1.74
N ALA A 282 5.06 16.40 -0.86
CA ALA A 282 4.19 17.52 -1.20
C ALA A 282 4.87 18.51 -2.17
N MET A 283 6.14 18.86 -1.93
CA MET A 283 6.92 19.70 -2.85
C MET A 283 7.07 19.04 -4.22
N LEU A 284 7.32 17.73 -4.28
CA LEU A 284 7.46 17.03 -5.56
C LEU A 284 6.14 16.93 -6.33
N ASN A 285 5.02 16.75 -5.63
CA ASN A 285 3.69 16.84 -6.24
C ASN A 285 3.41 18.25 -6.76
N LEU A 286 3.82 19.29 -6.03
CA LEU A 286 3.68 20.67 -6.46
C LEU A 286 4.52 20.94 -7.72
N ILE A 287 5.78 20.48 -7.76
CA ILE A 287 6.65 20.59 -8.93
C ILE A 287 6.03 19.86 -10.12
N SER A 288 5.57 18.62 -9.95
CA SER A 288 4.91 17.86 -11.02
C SER A 288 3.63 18.55 -11.51
N TRP A 289 2.87 19.19 -10.63
CA TRP A 289 1.68 19.94 -10.99
C TRP A 289 2.03 21.20 -11.80
N ILE A 290 3.08 21.92 -11.41
CA ILE A 290 3.61 23.07 -12.15
C ILE A 290 4.09 22.63 -13.54
N ASP A 291 4.86 21.55 -13.64
CA ASP A 291 5.34 21.00 -14.93
C ASP A 291 4.16 20.62 -15.84
N ASN A 292 3.12 20.00 -15.30
CA ASN A 292 1.91 19.66 -16.05
C ASN A 292 1.17 20.91 -16.56
N ILE A 293 1.11 21.99 -15.79
CA ILE A 293 0.52 23.27 -16.23
C ILE A 293 1.36 23.90 -17.34
N GLN A 294 2.69 23.85 -17.21
CA GLN A 294 3.59 24.36 -18.25
C GLN A 294 3.43 23.58 -19.56
N HIS A 295 3.33 22.25 -19.49
CA HIS A 295 3.08 21.43 -20.67
C HIS A 295 1.69 21.67 -21.28
N ALA A 296 0.64 21.74 -20.46
CA ALA A 296 -0.71 22.02 -20.93
C ALA A 296 -0.84 23.41 -21.57
N SER A 297 -0.19 24.43 -20.99
CA SER A 297 -0.15 25.77 -21.58
C SER A 297 0.64 25.79 -22.89
N ALA A 298 1.77 25.08 -22.99
CA ALA A 298 2.54 24.97 -24.22
C ALA A 298 1.78 24.27 -25.36
N GLU A 299 1.01 23.22 -25.06
CA GLU A 299 0.13 22.56 -26.04
C GLU A 299 -1.03 23.47 -26.47
N TYR A 300 -1.64 24.17 -25.51
CA TYR A 300 -2.69 25.15 -25.81
C TYR A 300 -2.19 26.27 -26.73
N PHE A 301 -1.00 26.82 -26.47
CA PHE A 301 -0.37 27.81 -27.35
C PHE A 301 -0.02 27.24 -28.74
N LYS A 302 0.43 25.98 -28.84
CA LYS A 302 0.64 25.31 -30.13
C LYS A 302 -0.66 25.16 -30.93
N CYS A 303 -1.76 24.81 -30.28
CA CYS A 303 -3.08 24.72 -30.92
C CYS A 303 -3.57 26.09 -31.42
N ILE A 304 -3.31 27.17 -30.68
CA ILE A 304 -3.63 28.54 -31.14
C ILE A 304 -2.76 28.92 -32.34
N LEU A 305 -1.45 28.67 -32.29
CA LEU A 305 -0.55 28.97 -33.40
C LEU A 305 -0.88 28.18 -34.67
N SER A 306 -1.30 26.91 -34.54
CA SER A 306 -1.71 26.09 -35.69
C SER A 306 -3.03 26.55 -36.31
N SER A 307 -3.99 27.00 -35.49
CA SER A 307 -5.27 27.54 -35.96
C SER A 307 -5.14 28.94 -36.58
N VAL A 308 -4.23 29.77 -36.07
CA VAL A 308 -3.88 31.05 -36.70
C VAL A 308 -3.13 30.81 -38.02
N SER A 309 -2.19 29.85 -38.05
CA SER A 309 -1.44 29.49 -39.28
C SER A 309 -2.35 28.93 -40.38
N SER A 310 -3.40 28.17 -40.03
CA SER A 310 -4.37 27.68 -41.00
C SER A 310 -5.28 28.81 -41.50
N ALA A 311 -5.75 29.70 -40.60
CA ALA A 311 -6.56 30.85 -40.98
C ALA A 311 -5.82 31.82 -41.92
N VAL A 312 -4.54 32.09 -41.67
CA VAL A 312 -3.70 32.94 -42.55
C VAL A 312 -3.47 32.28 -43.92
N ARG A 313 -3.34 30.95 -43.98
CA ARG A 313 -3.23 30.22 -45.26
C ARG A 313 -4.49 30.26 -46.11
N TYR A 314 -5.67 30.38 -45.50
CA TYR A 314 -6.94 30.54 -46.22
C TYR A 314 -7.23 32.00 -46.63
N ALA A 315 -6.53 32.97 -46.04
CA ALA A 315 -6.76 34.40 -46.28
C ALA A 315 -5.84 35.03 -47.34
N LEU A 316 -4.77 34.35 -47.78
CA LEU A 316 -3.88 34.82 -48.83
C LEU A 316 -4.34 34.29 -50.20
N PRO A 317 -4.74 35.16 -51.16
CA PRO A 317 -5.07 34.72 -52.50
C PRO A 317 -3.81 34.22 -53.20
N SER A 318 -3.90 33.06 -53.84
CA SER A 318 -2.85 32.55 -54.74
C SER A 318 -2.63 33.53 -55.89
N THR A 319 -1.56 34.33 -55.82
CA THR A 319 -1.10 35.13 -56.95
C THR A 319 -0.48 34.21 -57.98
N HIS A 320 -1.22 33.95 -59.06
CA HIS A 320 -0.72 33.42 -60.33
C HIS A 320 -0.45 34.55 -61.31
#